data_AF-A0A939DH37-F1
#
_entry.id   AF-A0A939DH37-F1
#
_cell.length_a   1.000
_cell.length_b   1.000
_cell.length_c   1.000
_cell.angle_alpha   90.00
_cell.angle_beta   90.00
_cell.angle_gamma   90.00
#
_symmetry.space_group_name_H-M   'P 1'
#
loop_
_entity.id
_entity.type
_entity.pdbx_description
1 polymer ?
#
loop_
_entity_poly.entity_id
_entity_poly.type
_entity_poly.pdbx_seq_one_letter_code
_entity_poly.pdbx_strand_id
1 'polypeptide(L)'
;MFTLLRRGLVIAAFIALLASNILTLTWSAATAALSGLLGALGVSTVHAQLETRNRTQARQLAAQKKRLALQQRQLRKVGGNIRARTVKSAAANIGSLPAEAVPLLGWAVVVGVTAYELTLACDNLRDLDSLYRDMGIDPEADREVMDLICNPDLTRDGRLWTGAPERLHRDYGAFQAWSRGQANGEAPP
;
A
#
# COMPACT_ATOMS: atom_id res chain seq x y z
N MET A 1 -82.14 -13.11 14.68
CA MET A 1 -80.96 -13.87 14.20
C MET A 1 -79.93 -12.99 13.47
N PHE A 2 -80.34 -12.15 12.52
CA PHE A 2 -79.43 -11.25 11.77
C PHE A 2 -78.63 -10.24 12.61
N THR A 3 -79.18 -9.73 13.71
CA THR A 3 -78.52 -8.73 14.57
C THR A 3 -77.40 -9.31 15.43
N LEU A 4 -77.54 -10.56 15.87
CA LEU A 4 -76.50 -11.33 16.57
C LEU A 4 -75.36 -11.70 15.64
N LEU A 5 -75.69 -12.12 14.41
CA LEU A 5 -74.70 -12.41 13.37
C LEU A 5 -73.88 -11.16 13.03
N ARG A 6 -74.55 -10.02 12.85
CA ARG A 6 -73.90 -8.73 12.55
C ARG A 6 -73.01 -8.26 13.70
N ARG A 7 -73.45 -8.40 14.95
CA ARG A 7 -72.62 -8.08 16.13
C ARG A 7 -71.40 -8.98 16.24
N GLY A 8 -71.56 -10.29 16.01
CA GLY A 8 -70.45 -11.24 15.98
C GLY A 8 -69.41 -10.89 14.92
N LEU A 9 -69.84 -10.53 13.72
CA LEU A 9 -68.96 -10.16 12.61
C LEU A 9 -68.17 -8.86 12.89
N VAL A 10 -68.82 -7.86 13.48
CA VAL A 10 -68.17 -6.61 13.87
C VAL A 10 -67.14 -6.85 14.98
N ILE A 11 -67.46 -7.68 15.98
CA ILE A 11 -66.53 -8.03 17.06
C ILE A 11 -65.31 -8.78 16.50
N ALA A 12 -65.52 -9.75 15.60
CA ALA A 12 -64.44 -10.49 14.97
C ALA A 12 -63.51 -9.59 14.14
N ALA A 13 -64.07 -8.64 13.38
CA ALA A 13 -63.28 -7.65 12.64
C ALA A 13 -62.45 -6.75 13.56
N PHE A 14 -63.03 -6.34 14.71
CA PHE A 14 -62.33 -5.51 15.70
C PHE A 14 -61.17 -6.26 16.36
N ILE A 15 -61.39 -7.53 16.71
CA ILE A 15 -60.35 -8.41 17.26
C ILE A 15 -59.25 -8.65 16.23
N ALA A 16 -59.58 -8.86 14.96
CA ALA A 16 -58.61 -9.03 13.89
C ALA A 16 -57.72 -7.79 13.69
N LEU A 17 -58.29 -6.58 13.75
CA LEU A 17 -57.55 -5.31 13.65
C LEU A 17 -56.61 -5.09 14.85
N LEU A 18 -57.07 -5.41 16.06
CA LEU A 18 -56.24 -5.35 17.28
C LEU A 18 -55.10 -6.36 17.24
N ALA A 19 -55.41 -7.62 16.89
CA ALA A 19 -54.42 -8.67 16.77
C ALA A 19 -53.37 -8.35 15.69
N SER A 20 -53.79 -7.79 14.55
CA SER A 20 -52.88 -7.36 13.48
C SER A 20 -51.92 -6.27 13.95
N ASN A 21 -52.38 -5.27 14.72
CA ASN A 21 -51.52 -4.21 15.26
C ASN A 21 -50.49 -4.75 16.25
N ILE A 22 -50.93 -5.63 17.17
CA ILE A 22 -50.06 -6.27 18.16
C ILE A 22 -48.98 -7.10 17.46
N LEU A 23 -49.35 -7.93 16.47
CA LEU A 23 -48.41 -8.74 15.71
C LEU A 23 -47.39 -7.90 14.92
N THR A 24 -47.81 -6.79 14.30
CA THR A 24 -46.89 -5.90 13.58
C THR A 24 -45.88 -5.20 14.50
N LEU A 25 -46.24 -4.97 15.77
CA LEU A 25 -45.36 -4.34 16.76
C LEU A 25 -44.42 -5.34 17.44
N THR A 26 -44.81 -6.61 17.56
CA THR A 26 -44.04 -7.62 18.33
C THR A 26 -43.22 -8.57 17.47
N TRP A 27 -43.52 -8.74 16.18
CA TRP A 27 -42.89 -9.76 15.35
C TRP A 27 -42.34 -9.20 14.04
N SER A 28 -41.02 -9.10 13.96
CA SER A 28 -40.28 -8.71 12.75
C SER A 28 -40.67 -9.58 11.54
N ALA A 29 -40.94 -10.87 11.76
CA ALA A 29 -41.41 -11.82 10.74
C ALA A 29 -42.80 -11.49 10.19
N ALA A 30 -43.73 -10.98 11.01
CA ALA A 30 -45.07 -10.58 10.57
C ALA A 30 -45.01 -9.32 9.68
N THR A 31 -44.19 -8.33 10.06
CA THR A 31 -43.88 -7.17 9.22
C THR A 31 -43.24 -7.55 7.89
N ALA A 32 -42.35 -8.55 7.88
CA ALA A 32 -41.73 -9.04 6.65
C ALA A 32 -42.74 -9.75 5.73
N ALA A 33 -43.62 -10.60 6.28
CA ALA A 33 -44.66 -11.29 5.53
C ALA A 33 -45.69 -10.31 4.93
N LEU A 34 -46.17 -9.35 5.73
CA LEU A 34 -47.11 -8.31 5.29
C LEU A 34 -46.49 -7.43 4.19
N SER A 35 -45.23 -7.02 4.37
CA SER A 35 -44.50 -6.22 3.38
C SER A 35 -44.24 -6.98 2.09
N GLY A 36 -43.97 -8.29 2.16
CA GLY A 36 -43.80 -9.16 1.00
C GLY A 36 -45.10 -9.34 0.20
N LEU A 37 -46.24 -9.47 0.91
CA LEU A 37 -47.56 -9.60 0.29
C LEU A 37 -48.01 -8.29 -0.37
N LEU A 38 -47.79 -7.15 0.29
CA LEU A 38 -47.99 -5.82 -0.29
C LEU A 38 -47.08 -5.56 -1.49
N GLY A 39 -45.84 -6.04 -1.44
CA GLY A 39 -44.90 -5.99 -2.57
C GLY A 39 -45.37 -6.83 -3.77
N ALA A 40 -45.93 -8.02 -3.53
CA ALA A 40 -46.49 -8.86 -4.59
C ALA A 40 -47.73 -8.25 -5.27
N LEU A 41 -48.46 -7.38 -4.55
CA LEU A 41 -49.58 -6.60 -5.08
C LEU A 41 -49.15 -5.29 -5.78
N GLY A 42 -47.83 -5.03 -5.91
CA GLY A 42 -47.30 -3.86 -6.61
C GLY A 42 -47.22 -2.59 -5.78
N VAL A 43 -47.48 -2.65 -4.47
CA VAL A 43 -47.32 -1.51 -3.57
C VAL A 43 -45.84 -1.35 -3.22
N SER A 44 -45.25 -0.20 -3.54
CA SER A 44 -43.85 0.11 -3.22
C SER A 44 -43.66 0.21 -1.70
N THR A 45 -43.23 -0.87 -1.06
CA THR A 45 -42.99 -0.92 0.39
C THR A 45 -41.56 -0.50 0.75
N VAL A 46 -41.39 0.14 1.91
CA VAL A 46 -40.09 0.51 2.47
C VAL A 46 -39.19 -0.73 2.63
N HIS A 47 -39.77 -1.89 2.93
CA HIS A 47 -39.05 -3.15 3.10
C HIS A 47 -38.42 -3.65 1.79
N ALA A 48 -39.13 -3.56 0.66
CA ALA A 48 -38.59 -3.89 -0.65
C ALA A 48 -37.45 -2.94 -1.06
N GLN A 49 -37.60 -1.65 -0.73
CA GLN A 49 -36.54 -0.66 -0.96
C GLN A 49 -35.30 -0.93 -0.08
N LEU A 50 -35.51 -1.31 1.18
CA LEU A 50 -34.42 -1.63 2.12
C LEU A 50 -33.70 -2.92 1.73
N GLU A 51 -34.42 -3.96 1.29
CA GLU A 51 -33.82 -5.19 0.80
C GLU A 51 -33.01 -4.95 -0.47
N THR A 52 -33.53 -4.13 -1.40
CA THR A 52 -32.80 -3.73 -2.60
C THR A 52 -31.53 -2.97 -2.23
N ARG A 53 -31.61 -2.01 -1.28
CA ARG A 53 -30.43 -1.30 -0.77
C ARG A 53 -29.41 -2.24 -0.13
N ASN A 54 -29.84 -3.17 0.71
CA ASN A 54 -28.96 -4.12 1.38
C ASN A 54 -28.25 -5.02 0.35
N ARG A 55 -28.97 -5.50 -0.67
CA ARG A 55 -28.36 -6.26 -1.79
C ARG A 55 -27.38 -5.42 -2.59
N THR A 56 -27.68 -4.14 -2.87
CA THR A 56 -26.74 -3.25 -3.56
C THR A 56 -25.50 -2.95 -2.73
N GLN A 57 -25.63 -2.73 -1.42
CA GLN A 57 -24.51 -2.55 -0.51
C GLN A 57 -23.66 -3.81 -0.41
N ALA A 58 -24.26 -4.99 -0.32
CA ALA A 58 -23.53 -6.25 -0.32
C ALA A 58 -22.70 -6.45 -1.60
N ARG A 59 -23.26 -6.09 -2.76
CA ARG A 59 -22.54 -6.11 -4.05
C ARG A 59 -21.40 -5.10 -4.09
N GLN A 60 -21.63 -3.87 -3.63
CA GLN A 60 -20.59 -2.84 -3.55
C GLN A 60 -19.47 -3.25 -2.61
N LEU A 61 -19.79 -3.80 -1.44
CA LEU A 61 -18.82 -4.29 -0.47
C LEU A 61 -18.00 -5.46 -1.03
N ALA A 62 -18.64 -6.40 -1.74
CA ALA A 62 -17.94 -7.49 -2.42
C ALA A 62 -16.97 -6.96 -3.49
N ALA A 63 -17.40 -5.97 -4.29
CA ALA A 63 -16.56 -5.33 -5.29
C ALA A 63 -15.37 -4.58 -4.65
N GLN A 64 -15.60 -3.83 -3.58
CA GLN A 64 -14.55 -3.13 -2.84
C GLN A 64 -13.55 -4.10 -2.20
N LYS A 65 -14.02 -5.18 -1.55
CA LYS A 65 -13.15 -6.23 -0.99
C LYS A 65 -12.26 -6.85 -2.07
N LYS A 66 -12.80 -7.09 -3.26
CA LYS A 66 -12.02 -7.61 -4.40
C LYS A 66 -10.94 -6.62 -4.84
N ARG A 67 -11.27 -5.33 -4.94
CA ARG A 67 -10.29 -4.28 -5.27
C ARG A 67 -9.19 -4.17 -4.22
N LEU A 68 -9.56 -4.16 -2.94
CA LEU A 68 -8.60 -4.11 -1.83
C LEU A 68 -7.68 -5.34 -1.82
N ALA A 69 -8.19 -6.54 -2.09
CA ALA A 69 -7.39 -7.75 -2.17
C ALA A 69 -6.37 -7.71 -3.31
N LEU A 70 -6.72 -7.11 -4.46
CA LEU A 70 -5.80 -6.91 -5.58
C LEU A 70 -4.70 -5.91 -5.22
N GLN A 71 -5.07 -4.76 -4.65
CA GLN A 71 -4.11 -3.75 -4.18
C GLN A 71 -3.16 -4.31 -3.13
N GLN A 72 -3.65 -5.07 -2.15
CA GLN A 72 -2.81 -5.71 -1.14
C GLN A 72 -1.80 -6.70 -1.76
N ARG A 73 -2.18 -7.42 -2.82
CA ARG A 73 -1.26 -8.33 -3.52
C ARG A 73 -0.14 -7.56 -4.23
N GLN A 74 -0.48 -6.49 -4.93
CA GLN A 74 0.50 -5.61 -5.59
C GLN A 74 1.45 -4.98 -4.57
N LEU A 75 0.91 -4.43 -3.48
CA LEU A 75 1.70 -3.87 -2.37
C LEU A 75 2.67 -4.90 -1.77
N ARG A 76 2.21 -6.13 -1.51
CA ARG A 76 3.08 -7.21 -1.00
C ARG A 76 4.17 -7.59 -1.98
N LYS A 77 3.87 -7.65 -3.28
CA LYS A 77 4.84 -7.96 -4.33
C LYS A 77 5.95 -6.90 -4.39
N VAL A 78 5.56 -5.63 -4.48
CA VAL A 78 6.48 -4.49 -4.55
C VAL A 78 7.30 -4.38 -3.26
N GLY A 79 6.66 -4.46 -2.09
CA GLY A 79 7.35 -4.47 -0.80
C GLY A 79 8.32 -5.66 -0.63
N GLY A 80 7.97 -6.83 -1.17
CA GLY A 80 8.84 -8.00 -1.18
C GLY A 80 10.08 -7.80 -2.05
N ASN A 81 9.91 -7.24 -3.25
CA ASN A 81 11.02 -6.90 -4.15
C ASN A 81 11.96 -5.88 -3.53
N ILE A 82 11.41 -4.79 -2.99
CA ILE A 82 12.19 -3.74 -2.31
C ILE A 82 12.98 -4.35 -1.16
N ARG A 83 12.34 -5.14 -0.28
CA ARG A 83 13.02 -5.82 0.83
C ARG A 83 14.19 -6.70 0.33
N ALA A 84 13.96 -7.49 -0.71
CA ALA A 84 15.00 -8.37 -1.26
C ALA A 84 16.18 -7.55 -1.83
N ARG A 85 15.92 -6.44 -2.52
CA ARG A 85 16.97 -5.53 -3.03
C ARG A 85 17.71 -4.81 -1.91
N THR A 86 17.01 -4.34 -0.88
CA THR A 86 17.63 -3.68 0.29
C THR A 86 18.59 -4.62 1.00
N VAL A 87 18.21 -5.90 1.19
CA VAL A 87 19.11 -6.90 1.78
C VAL A 87 20.36 -7.11 0.91
N LYS A 88 20.21 -7.16 -0.41
CA LYS A 88 21.36 -7.26 -1.34
C LYS A 88 22.27 -6.04 -1.26
N SER A 89 21.71 -4.83 -1.20
CA SER A 89 22.48 -3.59 -1.02
C SER A 89 23.27 -3.61 0.30
N ALA A 90 22.60 -3.94 1.41
CA ALA A 90 23.25 -4.02 2.71
C ALA A 90 24.36 -5.08 2.74
N ALA A 91 24.12 -6.25 2.13
CA ALA A 91 25.13 -7.29 2.02
C ALA A 91 26.32 -6.86 1.16
N ALA A 92 26.09 -6.12 0.07
CA ALA A 92 27.16 -5.60 -0.78
C ALA A 92 28.05 -4.59 -0.03
N ASN A 93 27.46 -3.67 0.75
CA ASN A 93 28.21 -2.71 1.57
C ASN A 93 28.97 -3.40 2.72
N ILE A 94 28.35 -4.32 3.44
CA ILE A 94 29.04 -5.01 4.54
C ILE A 94 30.17 -5.89 3.98
N GLY A 95 29.93 -6.51 2.83
CA GLY A 95 30.92 -7.32 2.12
C GLY A 95 32.07 -6.52 1.52
N SER A 96 31.89 -5.22 1.25
CA SER A 96 32.95 -4.36 0.70
C SER A 96 33.94 -3.84 1.74
N LEU A 97 33.55 -3.77 3.02
CA LEU A 97 34.39 -3.23 4.09
C LEU A 97 35.82 -3.79 4.14
N PRO A 98 36.08 -5.11 3.99
CA PRO A 98 37.44 -5.63 4.01
C PRO A 98 38.26 -5.21 2.78
N ALA A 99 37.59 -5.03 1.64
CA ALA A 99 38.25 -4.65 0.38
C ALA A 99 38.49 -3.14 0.30
N GLU A 100 37.69 -2.33 1.00
CA GLU A 100 37.90 -0.89 1.20
C GLU A 100 39.17 -0.58 2.00
N ALA A 101 39.60 -1.50 2.87
CA ALA A 101 40.83 -1.35 3.65
C ALA A 101 42.12 -1.40 2.77
N VAL A 102 42.02 -1.82 1.51
CA VAL A 102 43.18 -1.94 0.61
C VAL A 102 43.36 -0.66 -0.22
N PRO A 103 44.50 0.07 -0.09
CA PRO A 103 44.75 1.41 -0.67
C PRO A 103 44.44 1.61 -2.16
N LEU A 104 44.50 0.55 -2.97
CA LEU A 104 44.34 0.60 -4.43
C LEU A 104 43.15 -0.23 -4.95
N LEU A 105 42.57 -1.12 -4.13
CA LEU A 105 41.40 -1.90 -4.52
C LEU A 105 40.11 -1.27 -3.97
N GLY A 106 40.19 -0.54 -2.85
CA GLY A 106 39.03 0.05 -2.20
C GLY A 106 38.24 1.00 -3.10
N TRP A 107 38.89 1.82 -3.92
CA TRP A 107 38.18 2.74 -4.81
C TRP A 107 37.34 2.01 -5.87
N ALA A 108 37.91 0.97 -6.48
CA ALA A 108 37.23 0.20 -7.52
C ALA A 108 36.02 -0.54 -6.93
N VAL A 109 36.16 -1.02 -5.69
CA VAL A 109 35.09 -1.64 -4.91
C VAL A 109 34.00 -0.63 -4.58
N VAL A 110 34.33 0.56 -4.06
CA VAL A 110 33.35 1.61 -3.74
C VAL A 110 32.56 2.03 -4.98
N VAL A 111 33.24 2.28 -6.10
CA VAL A 111 32.57 2.65 -7.36
C VAL A 111 31.68 1.51 -7.85
N GLY A 112 32.15 0.27 -7.77
CA GLY A 112 31.38 -0.92 -8.16
C GLY A 112 30.14 -1.14 -7.30
N VAL A 113 30.27 -1.04 -5.98
CA VAL A 113 29.15 -1.15 -5.04
C VAL A 113 28.18 -0.01 -5.26
N THR A 114 28.65 1.24 -5.38
CA THR A 114 27.79 2.41 -5.63
C THR A 114 27.01 2.25 -6.94
N ALA A 115 27.66 1.83 -8.03
CA ALA A 115 26.97 1.54 -9.29
C ALA A 115 25.90 0.45 -9.11
N TYR A 116 26.21 -0.61 -8.37
CA TYR A 116 25.26 -1.66 -8.05
C TYR A 116 24.07 -1.13 -7.23
N GLU A 117 24.30 -0.27 -6.23
CA GLU A 117 23.23 0.36 -5.45
C GLU A 117 22.32 1.23 -6.32
N LEU A 118 22.88 2.01 -7.24
CA LEU A 118 22.08 2.82 -8.17
C LEU A 118 21.17 1.95 -9.04
N THR A 119 21.64 0.78 -9.50
CA THR A 119 20.78 -0.14 -10.25
C THR A 119 19.61 -0.65 -9.41
N LEU A 120 19.88 -1.04 -8.15
CA LEU A 120 18.83 -1.51 -7.23
C LEU A 120 17.84 -0.39 -6.87
N ALA A 121 18.34 0.84 -6.71
CA ALA A 121 17.54 2.02 -6.44
C ALA A 121 16.61 2.36 -7.62
N CYS A 122 17.14 2.35 -8.85
CA CYS A 122 16.34 2.55 -10.06
C CYS A 122 15.23 1.50 -10.19
N ASP A 123 15.54 0.22 -9.93
CA ASP A 123 14.52 -0.83 -9.96
C ASP A 123 13.45 -0.67 -8.86
N ASN A 124 13.82 -0.16 -7.68
CA ASN A 124 12.85 0.18 -6.63
C ASN A 124 11.89 1.28 -7.08
N LEU A 125 12.41 2.32 -7.74
CA LEU A 125 11.57 3.41 -8.24
C LEU A 125 10.64 2.94 -9.36
N ARG A 126 11.11 2.08 -10.27
CA ARG A 126 10.26 1.47 -11.31
C ARG A 126 9.13 0.63 -10.72
N ASP A 127 9.42 -0.14 -9.67
CA ASP A 127 8.40 -0.92 -8.96
C ASP A 127 7.36 -0.01 -8.28
N LEU A 128 7.81 1.09 -7.65
CA LEU A 128 6.91 2.07 -7.03
C LEU A 128 6.06 2.82 -8.06
N ASP A 129 6.64 3.23 -9.17
CA ASP A 129 5.94 3.87 -10.29
C ASP A 129 4.87 2.92 -10.88
N SER A 130 5.21 1.64 -11.05
CA SER A 130 4.22 0.62 -11.45
C SER A 130 3.07 0.48 -10.44
N LEU A 131 3.38 0.52 -9.15
CA LEU A 131 2.39 0.43 -8.07
C LEU A 131 1.46 1.66 -8.05
N TYR A 132 1.99 2.87 -8.23
CA TYR A 132 1.20 4.09 -8.27
C TYR A 132 0.23 4.09 -9.46
N ARG A 133 0.72 3.71 -10.65
CA ARG A 133 -0.14 3.52 -11.83
C ARG A 133 -1.25 2.51 -11.58
N ASP A 134 -0.92 1.36 -10.98
CA ASP A 134 -1.90 0.33 -10.63
C ASP A 134 -2.95 0.80 -9.60
N MET A 135 -2.57 1.73 -8.72
CA MET A 135 -3.48 2.35 -7.75
C MET A 135 -4.28 3.52 -8.33
N GLY A 136 -4.00 3.94 -9.57
CA GLY A 136 -4.61 5.12 -10.19
C GLY A 136 -4.17 6.43 -9.53
N ILE A 137 -3.00 6.43 -8.89
CA ILE A 137 -2.36 7.63 -8.36
C ILE A 137 -1.41 8.11 -9.45
N ASP A 138 -1.61 9.33 -9.94
CA ASP A 138 -0.64 9.95 -10.84
C ASP A 138 0.60 10.29 -10.00
N PRO A 139 1.75 9.66 -10.23
CA PRO A 139 2.92 9.93 -9.42
C PRO A 139 3.41 11.34 -9.74
N GLU A 140 3.21 12.26 -8.79
CA GLU A 140 3.80 13.60 -8.83
C GLU A 140 5.32 13.56 -8.57
N ALA A 141 5.88 12.38 -8.26
CA ALA A 141 7.31 12.14 -8.15
C ALA A 141 7.96 12.14 -9.54
N ASP A 142 8.70 13.22 -9.77
CA ASP A 142 9.17 13.72 -11.04
C ASP A 142 9.93 12.71 -11.88
N ARG A 143 9.64 12.74 -13.19
CA ARG A 143 10.51 12.18 -14.23
C ARG A 143 11.99 12.59 -14.04
N GLU A 144 12.23 13.74 -13.42
CA GLU A 144 13.54 14.21 -13.00
C GLU A 144 14.24 13.29 -11.98
N VAL A 145 13.53 12.83 -10.95
CA VAL A 145 14.09 11.90 -9.94
C VAL A 145 14.41 10.54 -10.58
N MET A 146 13.52 10.08 -11.46
CA MET A 146 13.75 8.84 -12.23
C MET A 146 14.98 8.97 -13.12
N ASP A 147 15.15 10.08 -13.85
CA ASP A 147 16.29 10.30 -14.73
C ASP A 147 17.59 10.43 -13.94
N LEU A 148 17.58 11.16 -12.81
CA LEU A 148 18.74 11.33 -11.93
C LEU A 148 19.30 9.98 -11.42
N ILE A 149 18.42 9.06 -11.04
CA ILE A 149 18.82 7.79 -10.40
C ILE A 149 19.02 6.68 -11.44
N CYS A 150 18.20 6.62 -12.49
CA CYS A 150 18.26 5.57 -13.50
C CYS A 150 19.22 5.88 -14.67
N ASN A 151 19.55 7.16 -14.88
CA ASN A 151 20.45 7.62 -15.91
C ASN A 151 21.41 8.68 -15.34
N PRO A 152 22.25 8.30 -14.36
CA PRO A 152 23.14 9.25 -13.72
C PRO A 152 24.15 9.79 -14.74
N ASP A 153 24.09 11.10 -15.01
CA ASP A 153 25.12 11.78 -15.78
C ASP A 153 26.38 11.94 -14.92
N LEU A 154 27.19 10.88 -14.89
CA LEU A 154 28.48 10.86 -14.19
C LEU A 154 29.52 11.79 -14.83
N THR A 155 29.24 12.34 -16.02
CA THR A 155 30.14 13.22 -16.77
C THR A 155 29.89 14.70 -16.53
N ARG A 156 28.73 15.08 -15.99
CA ARG A 156 28.36 16.47 -15.71
C ARG A 156 29.34 17.20 -14.80
N ASP A 157 29.95 16.45 -13.87
CA ASP A 157 31.08 16.88 -13.06
C ASP A 157 32.38 16.17 -13.45
N GLY A 158 32.78 16.20 -14.73
CA GLY A 158 34.06 15.65 -15.18
C GLY A 158 35.28 16.11 -14.36
N ARG A 159 35.19 17.28 -13.69
CA ARG A 159 36.21 17.79 -12.75
C ARG A 159 36.37 16.97 -11.46
N LEU A 160 35.33 16.24 -11.04
CA LEU A 160 35.37 15.34 -9.87
C LEU A 160 36.22 14.11 -10.20
N TRP A 161 36.07 13.53 -11.39
CA TRP A 161 36.78 12.32 -11.80
C TRP A 161 38.21 12.55 -12.27
N THR A 162 38.48 13.66 -12.97
CA THR A 162 39.84 13.93 -13.50
C THR A 162 40.85 14.26 -12.40
N GLY A 163 40.41 14.82 -11.27
CA GLY A 163 41.27 15.17 -10.12
C GLY A 163 41.12 14.26 -8.90
N ALA A 164 40.15 13.33 -8.91
CA ALA A 164 39.92 12.40 -7.80
C ALA A 164 41.17 11.57 -7.46
N PRO A 165 41.88 10.95 -8.43
CA PRO A 165 43.01 10.07 -8.11
C PRO A 165 44.11 10.81 -7.32
N GLU A 166 44.46 12.03 -7.73
CA GLU A 166 45.53 12.83 -7.12
C GLU A 166 45.17 13.38 -5.74
N ARG A 167 43.92 13.82 -5.54
CA ARG A 167 43.42 14.28 -4.23
C ARG A 167 43.35 13.12 -3.24
N LEU A 168 42.80 12.00 -3.68
CA LEU A 168 42.66 10.80 -2.87
C LEU A 168 44.03 10.26 -2.43
N HIS A 169 45.02 10.26 -3.33
CA HIS A 169 46.38 9.82 -2.99
C HIS A 169 47.01 10.69 -1.89
N ARG A 170 46.76 12.01 -1.94
CA ARG A 170 47.24 12.99 -0.97
C ARG A 170 46.57 12.81 0.39
N ASP A 171 45.24 12.70 0.40
CA ASP A 171 44.44 12.54 1.61
C ASP A 171 44.72 11.19 2.28
N TYR A 172 44.91 10.14 1.48
CA TYR A 172 45.28 8.81 1.97
C TYR A 172 46.70 8.78 2.56
N GLY A 173 47.64 9.48 1.93
CA GLY A 173 48.99 9.68 2.49
C GLY A 173 48.97 10.38 3.84
N ALA A 174 48.12 11.41 3.99
CA ALA A 174 47.92 12.11 5.25
C ALA A 174 47.29 11.20 6.33
N PHE A 175 46.28 10.41 5.96
CA PHE A 175 45.67 9.43 6.85
C PHE A 175 46.66 8.36 7.32
N GLN A 176 47.49 7.82 6.42
CA GLN A 176 48.50 6.81 6.79
C GLN A 176 49.62 7.38 7.67
N ALA A 177 49.96 8.66 7.51
CA ALA A 177 50.90 9.34 8.40
C ALA A 177 50.29 9.48 9.81
N TRP A 178 49.04 9.95 9.87
CA TRP A 178 48.28 10.05 11.13
C TRP A 178 48.10 8.70 11.84
N SER A 179 47.74 7.64 11.10
CA SER A 179 47.50 6.31 11.69
C SER A 179 48.77 5.69 12.26
N ARG A 180 49.91 5.94 11.62
CA ARG A 180 51.23 5.53 12.13
C ARG A 180 51.63 6.33 13.37
N GLY A 181 51.32 7.63 13.42
CA GLY A 181 51.51 8.45 14.62
C GLY A 181 50.70 7.95 15.82
N GLN A 182 49.43 7.62 15.60
CA GLN A 182 48.56 7.01 16.62
C GLN A 182 49.12 5.66 17.14
N ALA A 183 49.61 4.81 16.24
CA ALA A 183 50.23 3.53 16.62
C ALA A 183 51.51 3.70 17.45
N ASN A 184 52.20 4.84 17.31
CA ASN A 184 53.39 5.21 18.07
C ASN A 184 53.09 6.01 19.34
N GLY A 185 51.81 6.24 19.67
CA GLY A 185 51.39 6.97 20.87
C GLY A 185 51.53 8.49 20.77
N GLU A 186 51.68 9.05 19.56
CA GLU A 186 51.68 10.50 19.36
C GLU A 186 50.24 11.05 19.46
N ALA A 187 50.06 12.10 20.25
CA ALA A 187 48.78 12.79 20.35
C ALA A 187 48.42 13.46 19.01
N PRO A 188 47.14 13.47 18.60
CA PRO A 188 46.73 14.12 17.37
C PRO A 188 47.00 15.63 17.42
N PRO A 189 47.34 16.28 16.29
CA PRO A 189 47.41 17.73 16.20
C PRO A 189 46.05 18.39 16.40
#